data_AF-S8DKC1-F1
#
_entry.id   AF-S8DKC1-F1
#
_cell.length_a   1.000
_cell.length_b   1.000
_cell.length_c   1.000
_cell.angle_alpha   90.00
_cell.angle_beta   90.00
_cell.angle_gamma   90.00
#
_symmetry.space_group_name_H-M   'P 1'
#
loop_
_entity.id
_entity.type
_entity.pdbx_description
1 polymer ?
#
loop_
_entity_poly.entity_id
_entity_poly.type
_entity_poly.pdbx_seq_one_letter_code
_entity_poly.pdbx_strand_id
1 'polypeptide(L)'
;ESAQVFRDFSATCSDALSRTIGLDKFIEGLVSVLEWIIGNSTPHHNDSSSSSSSIREEFEKHLGGCGPGTAMKLESVQRLMAEVERKHDGLVMEMEGLRKQLDLVKEQDLAAAVVELNGEMESLMESKVKGEEEIESLKRLNGELELENEEKRSRCAELEGTCHELRLRLEERYSN
;
A
#
# COMPACT_ATOMS: atom_id res chain seq x y z
N GLU A 1 -31.63 -2.35 24.51
CA GLU A 1 -31.12 -1.95 23.18
C GLU A 1 -29.61 -2.15 23.06
N SER A 2 -28.79 -1.64 23.99
CA SER A 2 -27.33 -1.90 24.03
C SER A 2 -26.94 -3.38 23.94
N ALA A 3 -27.61 -4.24 24.71
CA ALA A 3 -27.34 -5.68 24.71
C ALA A 3 -27.65 -6.37 23.37
N GLN A 4 -28.54 -5.80 22.53
CA GLN A 4 -28.81 -6.35 21.20
C GLN A 4 -27.69 -6.00 20.23
N VAL A 5 -27.24 -4.74 20.23
CA VAL A 5 -26.15 -4.25 19.38
C VAL A 5 -24.84 -5.03 19.64
N PHE A 6 -24.51 -5.30 20.90
CA PHE A 6 -23.32 -6.11 21.23
C PHE A 6 -23.47 -7.58 20.84
N ARG A 7 -24.67 -8.15 20.88
CA ARG A 7 -24.91 -9.51 20.39
C ARG A 7 -24.76 -9.60 18.88
N ASP A 8 -25.30 -8.64 18.14
CA ASP A 8 -25.20 -8.58 16.68
C ASP A 8 -23.74 -8.35 16.24
N PHE A 9 -22.99 -7.54 16.99
CA PHE A 9 -21.55 -7.38 16.79
C PHE A 9 -20.77 -8.67 17.07
N SER A 10 -21.06 -9.33 18.19
CA SER A 10 -20.41 -10.60 18.55
C SER A 10 -20.67 -11.70 17.52
N ALA A 11 -21.88 -11.74 16.94
CA ALA A 11 -22.20 -12.64 15.84
C ALA A 11 -21.38 -12.30 14.59
N THR A 12 -21.30 -11.02 14.22
CA THR A 12 -20.49 -10.53 13.09
C THR A 12 -18.99 -10.87 13.26
N CYS A 13 -18.44 -10.74 14.47
CA CYS A 13 -17.07 -11.16 14.79
C CYS A 13 -16.87 -12.67 14.64
N SER A 14 -17.86 -13.46 15.09
CA SER A 14 -17.81 -14.93 14.98
C SER A 14 -17.88 -15.38 13.51
N ASP A 15 -18.67 -14.69 12.70
CA ASP A 15 -18.78 -14.91 11.26
C ASP A 15 -17.49 -14.50 10.52
N ALA A 16 -16.85 -13.41 10.92
CA ALA A 16 -15.56 -12.99 10.37
C ALA A 16 -14.44 -14.00 10.70
N LEU A 17 -14.40 -14.50 11.93
CA LEU A 17 -13.41 -15.52 12.37
C LEU A 17 -13.63 -16.87 11.68
N SER A 18 -14.88 -17.24 11.42
CA SER A 18 -15.23 -18.45 10.66
C SER A 18 -15.13 -18.29 9.14
N ARG A 19 -14.72 -17.09 8.65
CA ARG A 19 -14.57 -16.74 7.23
C ARG A 19 -15.87 -16.83 6.43
N THR A 20 -17.03 -16.77 7.10
CA THR A 20 -18.34 -16.81 6.44
C THR A 20 -18.74 -15.46 5.86
N ILE A 21 -18.11 -14.37 6.31
CA ILE A 21 -18.24 -13.03 5.75
C ILE A 21 -16.88 -12.47 5.32
N GLY A 22 -16.89 -11.62 4.28
CA GLY A 22 -15.72 -10.88 3.83
C GLY A 22 -15.38 -9.70 4.74
N LEU A 23 -14.14 -9.20 4.63
CA LEU A 23 -13.62 -8.11 5.46
C LEU A 23 -14.47 -6.83 5.35
N ASP A 24 -15.00 -6.52 4.15
CA ASP A 24 -15.82 -5.33 3.92
C ASP A 24 -17.10 -5.34 4.77
N LYS A 25 -17.76 -6.49 4.87
CA LYS A 25 -18.97 -6.65 5.70
C LYS A 25 -18.67 -6.58 7.19
N PHE A 26 -17.50 -7.05 7.60
CA PHE A 26 -17.04 -6.92 8.99
C PHE A 26 -16.79 -5.45 9.35
N ILE A 27 -16.13 -4.70 8.46
CA ILE A 27 -15.88 -3.26 8.64
C ILE A 27 -17.21 -2.49 8.74
N GLU A 28 -18.17 -2.78 7.87
CA GLU A 28 -19.51 -2.15 7.90
C GLU A 28 -20.24 -2.40 9.24
N GLY A 29 -20.17 -3.62 9.76
CA GLY A 29 -20.74 -3.97 11.07
C GLY A 29 -20.02 -3.27 12.23
N LEU A 30 -18.69 -3.18 12.18
CA LEU A 30 -17.90 -2.48 13.19
C LEU A 30 -18.21 -0.97 13.20
N VAL A 31 -18.27 -0.35 12.01
CA VAL A 31 -18.61 1.08 11.87
C VAL A 31 -20.01 1.35 12.44
N SER A 32 -20.99 0.50 12.12
CA SER A 32 -22.36 0.64 12.63
C SER A 32 -22.43 0.59 14.17
N VAL A 33 -21.64 -0.28 14.80
CA VAL A 33 -21.58 -0.38 16.27
C VAL A 33 -20.86 0.82 16.88
N LEU A 34 -19.79 1.30 16.25
CA LEU A 34 -19.07 2.50 16.70
C LEU A 34 -19.96 3.75 16.56
N GLU A 35 -20.69 3.90 15.46
CA GLU A 35 -21.66 4.98 15.28
C GLU A 35 -22.78 4.93 16.33
N TRP A 36 -23.28 3.73 16.63
CA TRP A 36 -24.26 3.55 17.70
C TRP A 36 -23.69 3.92 19.08
N ILE A 37 -22.46 3.51 19.39
CA ILE A 37 -21.78 3.88 20.63
C ILE A 37 -21.60 5.40 20.68
N ILE A 38 -21.13 6.04 19.61
CA ILE A 38 -20.94 7.50 19.55
C ILE A 38 -22.27 8.23 19.76
N GLY A 39 -23.33 7.78 19.07
CA GLY A 39 -24.67 8.38 19.17
C GLY A 39 -25.32 8.22 20.55
N ASN A 40 -25.02 7.15 21.28
CA ASN A 40 -25.55 6.91 22.63
C ASN A 40 -24.62 7.32 23.78
N SER A 41 -23.32 7.51 23.52
CA SER A 41 -22.34 7.96 24.51
C SER A 41 -22.14 9.47 24.49
N THR A 42 -22.63 10.17 23.46
CA THR A 42 -22.74 11.62 23.48
C THR A 42 -24.08 12.00 24.12
N PRO A 43 -24.10 12.60 25.33
CA PRO A 43 -25.31 13.25 25.80
C PRO A 43 -25.68 14.28 24.74
N HIS A 44 -26.91 14.23 24.23
CA HIS A 44 -27.47 15.32 23.44
C HIS A 44 -27.48 16.60 24.28
N HIS A 45 -26.36 17.32 24.27
CA HIS A 45 -26.27 18.70 24.73
C HIS A 45 -26.65 19.60 23.54
N ASN A 46 -27.88 19.42 23.05
CA ASN A 46 -28.55 20.46 22.29
C ASN A 46 -29.05 21.48 23.31
N ASP A 47 -28.15 22.36 23.75
CA ASP A 47 -28.52 23.73 24.06
C ASP A 47 -27.31 24.62 23.78
N SER A 48 -27.54 25.49 22.81
CA SER A 48 -26.64 26.49 22.27
C SER A 48 -26.33 27.55 23.32
N SER A 49 -25.45 27.24 24.27
CA SER A 49 -24.78 28.26 25.08
C SER A 49 -23.37 27.82 25.43
N SER A 50 -22.43 28.47 24.77
CA SER A 50 -21.00 28.47 24.99
C SER A 50 -20.63 28.63 26.48
N SER A 51 -20.43 27.50 27.16
CA SER A 51 -19.57 27.39 28.34
C SER A 51 -19.11 25.95 28.44
N SER A 52 -17.90 25.68 27.95
CA SER A 52 -17.20 24.43 28.22
C SER A 52 -17.10 24.23 29.73
N SER A 53 -17.96 23.40 30.30
CA SER A 53 -17.92 23.16 31.74
C SER A 53 -16.60 22.48 32.07
N SER A 54 -15.74 23.20 32.79
CA SER A 54 -14.47 22.69 33.28
C SER A 54 -14.73 21.43 34.13
N ILE A 55 -13.79 20.47 34.13
CA ILE A 55 -13.80 19.32 35.06
C ILE A 55 -14.07 19.79 36.50
N ARG A 56 -13.63 21.01 36.84
CA ARG A 56 -13.91 21.69 38.11
C ARG A 56 -15.41 21.91 38.40
N GLU A 57 -16.21 22.32 37.42
CA GLU A 57 -17.64 22.58 37.58
C GLU A 57 -18.45 21.28 37.74
N GLU A 58 -18.04 20.22 37.03
CA GLU A 58 -18.62 18.87 37.17
C GLU A 58 -18.32 18.26 38.56
N PHE A 59 -17.13 18.51 39.10
CA PHE A 59 -16.77 18.14 40.48
C PHE A 59 -17.55 18.93 41.54
N GLU A 60 -17.74 20.23 41.36
CA GLU A 60 -18.55 21.07 42.27
C GLU A 60 -20.01 20.62 42.32
N LYS A 61 -20.55 20.20 41.17
CA LYS A 61 -21.91 19.68 41.02
C LYS A 61 -22.10 18.33 41.74
N HIS A 62 -21.11 17.44 41.69
CA HIS A 62 -21.23 16.08 42.26
C HIS A 62 -20.77 15.95 43.71
N LEU A 63 -19.94 16.86 44.23
CA LEU A 63 -19.44 16.82 45.61
C LEU A 63 -20.21 17.69 46.61
N GLY A 64 -21.32 18.31 46.18
CA GLY A 64 -22.35 18.84 47.08
C GLY A 64 -21.93 20.04 47.93
N GLY A 65 -21.66 21.19 47.29
CA GLY A 65 -21.71 22.51 47.93
C GLY A 65 -20.77 22.78 49.13
N CYS A 66 -20.80 24.03 49.62
CA CYS A 66 -19.89 24.55 50.65
C CYS A 66 -20.11 23.89 52.04
N GLY A 67 -19.55 22.71 52.27
CA GLY A 67 -19.48 22.04 53.57
C GLY A 67 -18.02 21.87 54.07
N PRO A 68 -17.69 22.16 55.35
CA PRO A 68 -16.30 22.13 55.85
C PRO A 68 -15.68 20.72 55.98
N GLY A 69 -16.46 19.65 55.79
CA GLY A 69 -16.00 18.25 55.92
C GLY A 69 -15.24 17.71 54.71
N THR A 70 -15.26 18.41 53.57
CA THR A 70 -14.68 17.96 52.28
C THR A 70 -13.30 18.58 52.02
N ALA A 71 -12.89 19.59 52.79
CA ALA A 71 -11.74 20.45 52.50
C ALA A 71 -10.37 19.73 52.48
N MET A 72 -10.11 18.78 53.38
CA MET A 72 -8.84 18.03 53.39
C MET A 72 -8.74 16.98 52.27
N LYS A 73 -9.89 16.47 51.79
CA LYS A 73 -9.94 15.59 50.60
C LYS A 73 -9.87 16.41 49.31
N LEU A 74 -10.38 17.65 49.32
CA LEU A 74 -10.38 18.54 48.17
C LEU A 74 -8.98 18.98 47.77
N GLU A 75 -8.09 19.31 48.72
CA GLU A 75 -6.70 19.66 48.41
C GLU A 75 -5.93 18.49 47.76
N SER A 76 -6.18 17.27 48.22
CA SER A 76 -5.58 16.06 47.65
C SER A 76 -6.06 15.80 46.23
N VAL A 77 -7.35 16.01 45.95
CA VAL A 77 -7.93 15.92 44.60
C VAL A 77 -7.38 17.02 43.70
N GLN A 78 -7.29 18.26 44.18
CA GLN A 78 -6.72 19.38 43.44
C GLN A 78 -5.25 19.14 43.07
N ARG A 79 -4.45 18.58 43.99
CA ARG A 79 -3.07 18.21 43.72
C ARG A 79 -2.96 17.12 42.67
N LEU A 80 -3.83 16.11 42.74
CA LEU A 80 -3.90 15.05 41.73
C LEU A 80 -4.30 15.60 40.36
N MET A 81 -5.31 16.47 40.28
CA MET A 81 -5.71 17.10 39.02
C MET A 81 -4.56 17.90 38.40
N ALA A 82 -3.88 18.73 39.19
CA ALA A 82 -2.73 19.48 38.71
C ALA A 82 -1.56 18.58 38.27
N GLU A 83 -1.40 17.40 38.88
CA GLU A 83 -0.41 16.41 38.43
C GLU A 83 -0.84 15.72 37.13
N VAL A 84 -2.12 15.37 36.98
CA VAL A 84 -2.68 14.79 35.76
C VAL A 84 -2.58 15.78 34.60
N GLU A 85 -2.94 17.04 34.81
CA GLU A 85 -2.81 18.12 33.81
C GLU A 85 -1.35 18.26 33.36
N ARG A 86 -0.41 18.32 34.31
CA ARG A 86 1.02 18.41 33.99
C ARG A 86 1.53 17.20 33.19
N LYS A 87 1.07 15.98 33.54
CA LYS A 87 1.42 14.76 32.79
C LYS A 87 0.78 14.74 31.41
N HIS A 88 -0.49 15.17 31.31
CA HIS A 88 -1.20 15.30 30.05
C HIS A 88 -0.48 16.26 29.11
N ASP A 89 -0.08 17.44 29.58
CA ASP A 89 0.65 18.42 28.77
C ASP A 89 2.01 17.88 28.32
N GLY A 90 2.71 17.15 29.19
CA GLY A 90 3.95 16.45 28.83
C GLY A 90 3.75 15.44 27.70
N LEU A 91 2.72 14.60 27.80
CA LEU A 91 2.38 13.61 26.77
C LEU A 91 1.94 14.27 25.45
N VAL A 92 1.18 15.38 25.51
CA VAL A 92 0.78 16.13 24.31
C VAL A 92 2.01 16.66 23.57
N MET A 93 2.97 17.25 24.29
CA MET A 93 4.22 17.72 23.68
C MET A 93 5.04 16.58 23.07
N GLU A 94 5.11 15.42 23.76
CA GLU A 94 5.82 14.25 23.25
C GLU A 94 5.16 13.69 21.98
N MET A 95 3.82 13.59 21.95
CA MET A 95 3.08 13.19 20.75
C MET A 95 3.31 14.16 19.59
N GLU A 96 3.36 15.46 19.84
CA GLU A 96 3.64 16.46 18.80
C GLU A 96 5.08 16.33 18.28
N GLY A 97 6.05 16.06 19.16
CA GLY A 97 7.44 15.79 18.80
C GLY A 97 7.60 14.53 17.94
N LEU A 98 6.96 13.43 18.34
CA LEU A 98 6.96 12.18 17.57
C LEU A 98 6.26 12.34 16.22
N ARG A 99 5.17 13.11 16.15
CA ARG A 99 4.51 13.41 14.87
C ARG A 99 5.45 14.15 13.93
N LYS A 100 6.17 15.17 14.41
CA LYS A 100 7.16 15.91 13.60
C LYS A 100 8.31 15.01 13.11
N GLN A 101 8.80 14.12 13.96
CA GLN A 101 9.83 13.15 13.57
C GLN A 101 9.32 12.17 12.51
N LEU A 102 8.09 11.68 12.65
CA LEU A 102 7.46 10.80 11.67
C LEU A 102 7.30 11.48 10.31
N ASP A 103 6.89 12.75 10.29
CA ASP A 103 6.75 13.52 9.06
C ASP A 103 8.12 13.74 8.39
N LEU A 104 9.16 14.04 9.17
CA LEU A 104 10.53 14.20 8.65
C LEU A 104 11.07 12.90 8.02
N VAL A 105 10.89 11.75 8.70
CA VAL A 105 11.33 10.44 8.20
C VAL A 105 10.57 10.07 6.94
N LYS A 106 9.25 10.29 6.91
CA LYS A 106 8.43 10.04 5.72
C LYS A 106 8.86 10.89 4.54
N GLU A 107 9.21 12.15 4.75
CA GLU A 107 9.65 13.02 3.66
C GLU A 107 11.05 12.65 3.16
N GLN A 108 12.01 12.40 4.06
CA GLN A 108 13.40 12.14 3.67
C GLN A 108 13.60 10.75 3.07
N ASP A 109 13.17 9.70 3.77
CA ASP A 109 13.49 8.33 3.35
C ASP A 109 12.64 7.92 2.15
N LEU A 110 11.36 8.33 2.11
CA LEU A 110 10.49 8.00 0.99
C LEU A 110 10.89 8.79 -0.27
N ALA A 111 11.24 10.07 -0.15
CA ALA A 111 11.67 10.84 -1.31
C ALA A 111 12.99 10.30 -1.88
N ALA A 112 13.95 9.96 -1.03
CA ALA A 112 15.22 9.36 -1.47
C ALA A 112 14.98 8.03 -2.18
N ALA A 113 14.18 7.14 -1.58
CA ALA A 113 13.85 5.84 -2.18
C ALA A 113 13.09 5.99 -3.52
N VAL A 114 12.18 6.95 -3.64
CA VAL A 114 11.46 7.22 -4.89
C VAL A 114 12.40 7.74 -5.98
N VAL A 115 13.35 8.61 -5.64
CA VAL A 115 14.35 9.12 -6.59
C VAL A 115 15.27 8.00 -7.07
N GLU A 116 15.75 7.16 -6.15
CA GLU A 116 16.60 6.01 -6.49
C GLU A 116 15.87 5.02 -7.39
N LEU A 117 14.65 4.62 -7.02
CA LEU A 117 13.83 3.69 -7.79
C LEU A 117 13.50 4.23 -9.20
N ASN A 118 13.21 5.53 -9.32
CA ASN A 118 12.97 6.16 -10.62
C ASN A 118 14.24 6.13 -11.50
N GLY A 119 15.41 6.40 -10.92
CA GLY A 119 16.68 6.33 -11.64
C GLY A 119 16.99 4.92 -12.14
N GLU A 120 16.76 3.89 -11.31
CA GLU A 120 16.89 2.49 -11.73
C GLU A 120 15.89 2.14 -12.85
N MET A 121 14.65 2.62 -12.75
CA MET A 121 13.62 2.37 -13.75
C MET A 121 13.96 3.00 -15.10
N GLU A 122 14.49 4.23 -15.12
CA GLU A 122 14.97 4.89 -16.34
C GLU A 122 16.13 4.11 -16.97
N SER A 123 17.11 3.68 -16.17
CA SER A 123 18.24 2.87 -16.65
C SER A 123 17.78 1.53 -17.25
N LEU A 124 16.82 0.87 -16.60
CA LEU A 124 16.23 -0.37 -17.13
C LEU A 124 15.46 -0.14 -18.42
N MET A 125 14.73 0.97 -18.54
CA MET A 125 14.03 1.33 -19.77
C MET A 125 15.01 1.55 -20.93
N GLU A 126 16.10 2.28 -20.70
CA GLU A 126 17.15 2.49 -21.71
C GLU A 126 17.80 1.17 -22.14
N SER A 127 18.15 0.32 -21.17
CA SER A 127 18.72 -1.01 -21.44
C SER A 127 17.75 -1.90 -22.23
N LYS A 128 16.45 -1.81 -21.95
CA LYS A 128 15.41 -2.55 -22.67
C LYS A 128 15.32 -2.10 -24.12
N VAL A 129 15.26 -0.79 -24.37
CA VAL A 129 15.20 -0.22 -25.73
C VAL A 129 16.43 -0.68 -26.54
N LYS A 130 17.62 -0.58 -25.95
CA LYS A 130 18.85 -1.04 -26.60
C LYS A 130 18.82 -2.53 -26.92
N GLY A 131 18.32 -3.35 -25.99
CA GLY A 131 18.17 -4.79 -26.24
C GLY A 131 17.17 -5.11 -27.37
N GLU A 132 16.08 -4.36 -27.48
CA GLU A 132 15.11 -4.50 -28.58
C GLU A 132 15.73 -4.13 -29.93
N GLU A 133 16.53 -3.06 -30.00
CA GLU A 133 17.27 -2.66 -31.19
C GLU A 133 18.31 -3.72 -31.62
N GLU A 134 19.04 -4.29 -30.67
CA GLU A 134 19.99 -5.37 -30.92
C GLU A 134 19.29 -6.63 -31.46
N ILE A 135 18.14 -7.01 -30.88
CA ILE A 135 17.33 -8.13 -31.37
C ILE A 135 16.87 -7.89 -32.81
N GLU A 136 16.40 -6.69 -33.12
CA GLU A 136 15.91 -6.36 -34.46
C GLU A 136 17.04 -6.33 -35.49
N SER A 137 18.22 -5.86 -35.09
CA SER A 137 19.45 -5.93 -35.89
C SER A 137 19.83 -7.39 -36.20
N LEU A 138 19.82 -8.26 -35.19
CA LEU A 138 20.13 -9.69 -35.35
C LEU A 138 19.13 -10.40 -36.26
N LYS A 139 17.83 -10.09 -36.15
CA LYS A 139 16.82 -10.66 -37.06
C LYS A 139 17.08 -10.30 -38.51
N ARG A 140 17.44 -9.04 -38.77
CA ARG A 140 17.77 -8.56 -40.12
C ARG A 140 18.97 -9.32 -40.68
N LEU A 141 20.05 -9.40 -39.90
CA LEU A 141 21.26 -10.13 -40.28
C LEU A 141 20.97 -11.61 -40.54
N ASN A 142 20.13 -12.25 -39.70
CA ASN A 142 19.73 -13.63 -39.91
C ASN A 142 18.96 -13.82 -41.22
N GLY A 143 18.05 -12.90 -41.56
CA GLY A 143 17.34 -12.93 -42.85
C GLY A 143 18.27 -12.76 -44.06
N GLU A 144 19.29 -11.89 -43.96
CA GLU A 144 20.31 -11.72 -45.00
C GLU A 144 21.13 -13.00 -45.20
N LEU A 145 21.55 -13.64 -44.10
CA LEU A 145 22.29 -14.91 -44.14
C LEU A 145 21.45 -16.06 -44.70
N GLU A 146 20.16 -16.13 -44.37
CA GLU A 146 19.24 -17.13 -44.93
C GLU A 146 19.11 -16.98 -46.45
N LEU A 147 18.98 -15.74 -46.95
CA LEU A 147 18.89 -15.46 -48.37
C LEU A 147 20.20 -15.81 -49.11
N GLU A 148 21.36 -15.43 -48.56
CA GLU A 148 22.66 -15.78 -49.13
C GLU A 148 22.88 -17.31 -49.16
N ASN A 149 22.44 -18.01 -48.12
CA ASN A 149 22.53 -19.46 -48.04
C ASN A 149 21.65 -20.13 -49.11
N GLU A 150 20.43 -19.62 -49.31
CA GLU A 150 19.53 -20.12 -50.35
C GLU A 150 20.09 -19.87 -51.77
N GLU A 151 20.66 -18.70 -52.03
CA GLU A 151 21.32 -18.41 -53.31
C GLU A 151 22.47 -19.39 -53.58
N LYS A 152 23.31 -19.64 -52.57
CA LYS A 152 24.42 -20.61 -52.67
C LYS A 152 23.91 -22.03 -52.90
N ARG A 153 22.83 -22.45 -52.23
CA ARG A 153 22.22 -23.77 -52.42
C ARG A 153 21.67 -23.93 -53.84
N SER A 154 20.94 -22.93 -54.34
CA SER A 154 20.44 -22.93 -55.72
C SER A 154 21.59 -23.07 -56.72
N ARG A 155 22.65 -22.29 -56.55
CA ARG A 155 23.82 -22.33 -57.43
C ARG A 155 24.59 -23.65 -57.36
N CYS A 156 24.69 -24.26 -56.18
CA CYS A 156 25.23 -25.61 -56.03
C CYS A 156 24.39 -26.64 -56.79
N ALA A 157 23.06 -26.58 -56.68
CA ALA A 157 22.17 -27.50 -57.39
C ALA A 157 22.30 -27.36 -58.92
N GLU A 158 22.43 -26.14 -59.45
CA GLU A 158 22.69 -25.89 -60.88
C GLU A 158 24.02 -26.48 -61.34
N LEU A 159 25.08 -26.32 -60.54
CA LEU A 159 26.40 -26.89 -60.82
C LEU A 159 26.37 -28.42 -60.78
N GLU A 160 25.71 -29.02 -59.80
CA GLU A 160 25.53 -30.47 -59.71
C GLU A 160 24.78 -31.02 -60.92
N GLY A 161 23.71 -30.33 -61.36
CA GLY A 161 22.98 -30.67 -62.59
C GLY A 161 23.87 -30.60 -63.83
N THR A 162 24.66 -29.53 -63.97
CA THR A 162 25.61 -29.37 -65.08
C THR A 162 26.68 -30.47 -65.08
N CYS A 163 27.25 -30.79 -63.91
CA CYS A 163 28.23 -31.87 -63.76
C CYS A 163 27.64 -33.23 -64.13
N HIS A 164 26.37 -33.49 -63.77
CA HIS A 164 25.68 -34.71 -64.14
C HIS A 164 25.46 -34.82 -65.65
N GLU A 165 25.00 -33.75 -66.30
CA GLU A 165 24.81 -33.71 -67.76
C GLU A 165 26.13 -33.93 -68.52
N LEU A 166 27.20 -33.27 -68.08
CA LEU A 166 28.53 -33.45 -68.68
C LEU A 166 29.03 -34.88 -68.53
N ARG A 167 28.78 -35.52 -67.38
CA ARG A 167 29.14 -36.93 -67.15
C ARG A 167 28.42 -37.86 -68.12
N LEU A 168 27.11 -37.71 -68.28
CA LEU A 168 26.31 -38.50 -69.22
C LEU A 168 26.83 -38.34 -70.65
N ARG A 169 27.11 -37.10 -71.09
CA ARG A 169 27.68 -36.83 -72.43
C ARG A 169 29.05 -37.47 -72.65
N LEU A 170 29.88 -37.57 -71.61
CA LEU A 170 31.16 -38.28 -71.70
C LEU A 170 30.95 -39.77 -71.84
N GLU A 171 30.09 -40.36 -71.00
CA GLU A 171 29.75 -41.79 -71.05
C GLU A 171 29.18 -42.20 -72.42
N GLU A 172 28.33 -41.37 -73.04
CA GLU A 172 27.82 -41.57 -74.40
C GLU A 172 28.92 -41.56 -75.47
N ARG A 173 29.93 -40.69 -75.34
CA ARG A 173 31.05 -40.62 -76.29
C ARG A 173 32.02 -41.79 -76.18
N TYR A 174 32.20 -42.34 -74.98
CA TYR A 174 33.14 -43.45 -74.75
C TYR A 174 32.49 -44.84 -74.88
N SER A 175 31.16 -44.91 -75.05
CA SER A 175 30.41 -46.17 -75.25
C SER A 175 30.08 -46.46 -76.73
N ASN A 176 30.42 -45.56 -77.64
CA ASN A 176 30.35 -45.72 -79.11
C ASN A 176 31.75 -45.81 -79.71
#